data_AF-A0A1F4BAN0-F1
#
_entry.id   AF-A0A1F4BAN0-F1
#
_cell.length_a   1.000
_cell.length_b   1.000
_cell.length_c   1.000
_cell.angle_alpha   90.00
_cell.angle_beta   90.00
_cell.angle_gamma   90.00
#
_symmetry.space_group_name_H-M   'P 1'
#
loop_
_entity.id
_entity.type
_entity.pdbx_description
1 polymer ?
#
loop_
_entity_poly.entity_id
_entity_poly.type
_entity_poly.pdbx_seq_one_letter_code
_entity_poly.pdbx_strand_id
1 'polypeptide(L)'
;MTQLTFTKMEGAGNDFVVLDATREPFALAAAQLRRIADRHFGVGCDQLLVVEPSRRPDAEFRYRIFNADGGEVEQCGNGARCFVKFVQAKGLSAKREIRVETLGGVIVPRL
;
A
#
# COMPACT_ATOMS: atom_id res chain seq x y z
N MET A 1 -20.25 10.43 7.64
CA MET A 1 -19.30 10.41 6.51
C MET A 1 -18.04 9.71 6.98
N THR A 2 -17.57 8.70 6.26
CA THR A 2 -16.31 8.01 6.59
C THR A 2 -15.15 8.83 6.06
N GLN A 3 -14.20 9.21 6.91
CA GLN A 3 -12.96 9.86 6.51
C GLN A 3 -11.83 8.83 6.46
N LEU A 4 -11.02 8.88 5.40
CA LEU A 4 -9.87 7.99 5.22
C LEU A 4 -8.62 8.85 5.02
N THR A 5 -7.62 8.66 5.87
CA THR A 5 -6.33 9.33 5.72
C THR A 5 -5.47 8.58 4.72
N PHE A 6 -4.79 9.29 3.83
CA PHE A 6 -3.91 8.70 2.84
C PHE A 6 -2.58 9.45 2.73
N THR A 7 -1.60 8.84 2.08
CA THR A 7 -0.33 9.49 1.69
C THR A 7 -0.15 9.29 0.18
N LYS A 8 0.10 10.36 -0.56
CA LYS A 8 0.45 10.28 -1.98
C LYS A 8 1.96 10.11 -2.11
N MET A 9 2.40 9.12 -2.87
CA MET A 9 3.82 8.80 -3.08
C MET A 9 4.07 8.51 -4.56
N GLU A 10 5.33 8.59 -5.00
CA GLU A 10 5.73 8.06 -6.31
C GLU A 10 7.08 7.35 -6.20
N GLY A 11 7.32 6.41 -7.11
CA GLY A 11 8.61 5.76 -7.27
C GLY A 11 8.91 5.50 -8.73
N ALA A 12 9.89 6.22 -9.28
CA ALA A 12 10.32 6.11 -10.68
C ALA A 12 9.15 6.30 -11.68
N GLY A 13 8.27 7.27 -11.40
CA GLY A 13 7.13 7.62 -12.25
C GLY A 13 5.85 6.82 -12.00
N ASN A 14 5.88 5.73 -11.21
CA ASN A 14 4.66 5.05 -10.77
C ASN A 14 4.15 5.71 -9.48
N ASP A 15 2.95 6.31 -9.52
CA ASP A 15 2.35 7.01 -8.38
C ASP A 15 1.33 6.18 -7.61
N PHE A 16 1.37 6.31 -6.27
CA PHE A 16 0.62 5.52 -5.32
C PHE A 16 -0.24 6.39 -4.40
N VAL A 17 -1.48 5.95 -4.16
CA VAL A 17 -2.21 6.30 -2.94
C VAL A 17 -1.94 5.23 -1.90
N VAL A 18 -1.21 5.59 -0.84
CA VAL A 18 -0.85 4.68 0.25
C VAL A 18 -1.81 4.86 1.43
N LEU A 19 -2.36 3.75 1.90
CA LEU A 19 -3.36 3.69 2.96
C LEU A 19 -2.87 2.85 4.14
N ASP A 20 -3.04 3.37 5.35
CA ASP A 20 -2.71 2.68 6.60
C ASP A 20 -3.92 1.95 7.15
N ALA A 21 -3.89 0.62 7.09
CA ALA A 21 -4.86 -0.28 7.71
C ALA A 21 -4.24 -1.06 8.88
N THR A 22 -3.08 -0.63 9.40
CA THR A 22 -2.33 -1.40 10.42
C THR A 22 -2.98 -1.38 11.80
N ARG A 23 -3.68 -0.29 12.16
CA ARG A 23 -4.35 -0.14 13.47
C ARG A 23 -5.86 -0.30 13.37
N GLU A 24 -6.44 0.25 12.32
CA GLU A 24 -7.87 0.19 12.02
C GLU A 24 -8.06 -0.47 10.65
N PRO A 25 -8.18 -1.80 10.60
CA PRO A 25 -8.37 -2.51 9.34
C PRO A 25 -9.68 -2.11 8.67
N PHE A 26 -9.64 -1.97 7.35
CA PHE A 26 -10.82 -1.71 6.52
C PHE A 26 -10.74 -2.50 5.21
N ALA A 27 -11.88 -2.58 4.53
CA ALA A 27 -11.96 -3.14 3.19
C ALA A 27 -12.60 -2.11 2.26
N LEU A 28 -11.98 -1.93 1.09
CA LEU A 28 -12.53 -1.09 0.02
C LEU A 28 -13.13 -1.99 -1.06
N ALA A 29 -14.36 -1.69 -1.46
CA ALA A 29 -14.94 -2.28 -2.66
C ALA A 29 -14.21 -1.79 -3.91
N ALA A 30 -14.22 -2.59 -4.99
CA ALA A 30 -13.58 -2.21 -6.26
C ALA A 30 -14.06 -0.85 -6.79
N ALA A 31 -15.34 -0.51 -6.59
CA ALA A 31 -15.87 0.79 -6.96
C ALA A 31 -15.25 1.96 -6.17
N GLN A 32 -14.91 1.75 -4.90
CA GLN A 32 -14.21 2.75 -4.08
C GLN A 32 -12.75 2.89 -4.51
N LEU A 33 -12.07 1.78 -4.80
CA LEU A 33 -10.71 1.78 -5.34
C LEU A 33 -10.63 2.58 -6.65
N ARG A 34 -11.52 2.27 -7.62
CA ARG A 34 -11.62 3.01 -8.88
C ARG A 34 -11.88 4.49 -8.68
N ARG A 35 -12.79 4.84 -7.77
CA ARG A 35 -13.11 6.24 -7.47
C ARG A 35 -11.92 7.00 -6.88
N ILE A 36 -11.10 6.35 -6.04
CA ILE A 36 -9.90 6.98 -5.49
C ILE A 36 -8.84 7.16 -6.60
N ALA A 37 -8.67 6.15 -7.46
CA ALA A 37 -7.68 6.14 -8.53
C ALA A 37 -8.00 7.07 -9.71
N ASP A 38 -9.27 7.47 -9.88
CA ASP A 38 -9.67 8.42 -10.92
C ASP A 38 -8.90 9.73 -10.78
N ARG A 39 -8.23 10.17 -11.86
CA ARG A 39 -7.36 11.36 -11.85
C ARG A 39 -8.11 12.69 -11.94
N HIS A 40 -9.38 12.67 -12.33
CA HIS A 40 -10.19 13.88 -12.50
C HIS A 40 -11.17 14.08 -11.34
N PHE A 41 -11.75 12.99 -10.84
CA PHE A 41 -12.81 12.99 -9.83
C PHE A 41 -12.39 12.35 -8.50
N GLY A 42 -11.18 11.80 -8.44
CA GLY A 42 -10.59 11.18 -7.27
C GLY A 42 -9.29 11.87 -6.84
N VAL A 43 -8.43 11.10 -6.16
CA VAL A 43 -7.07 11.55 -5.81
C VAL A 43 -6.13 11.38 -7.01
N GLY A 44 -6.41 10.39 -7.86
CA GLY A 44 -5.57 10.00 -8.99
C GLY A 44 -4.38 9.18 -8.56
N CYS A 45 -4.17 8.00 -9.14
CA CYS A 45 -2.92 7.23 -9.03
C CYS A 45 -2.90 6.09 -10.04
N ASP A 46 -1.71 5.58 -10.34
CA ASP A 46 -1.56 4.31 -11.05
C ASP A 46 -2.05 3.16 -10.18
N GLN A 47 -1.69 3.17 -8.89
CA GLN A 47 -1.95 2.07 -7.97
C GLN A 47 -2.30 2.55 -6.55
N LEU A 48 -3.15 1.81 -5.85
CA LEU A 48 -3.32 1.94 -4.40
C LEU A 48 -2.45 0.92 -3.68
N LEU A 49 -1.79 1.32 -2.61
CA LEU A 49 -1.02 0.45 -1.73
C LEU A 49 -1.64 0.46 -0.33
N VAL A 50 -2.17 -0.66 0.12
CA VAL A 50 -2.78 -0.79 1.45
C VAL A 50 -1.83 -1.56 2.35
N VAL A 51 -1.41 -0.95 3.46
CA VAL A 51 -0.54 -1.56 4.47
C VAL A 51 -1.40 -2.09 5.62
N GLU A 52 -1.33 -3.39 5.85
CA GLU A 52 -2.14 -4.16 6.80
C GLU A 52 -1.24 -4.87 7.84
N PRO A 53 -1.80 -5.34 8.96
CA PRO A 53 -1.13 -6.31 9.81
C PRO A 53 -0.81 -7.59 9.02
N SER A 54 0.35 -8.18 9.26
CA SER A 54 0.70 -9.49 8.71
C SER A 54 -0.27 -10.57 9.18
N ARG A 55 -0.59 -11.53 8.31
CA ARG A 55 -1.30 -12.77 8.69
C ARG A 55 -0.35 -13.90 9.03
N ARG A 56 0.95 -13.66 8.88
CA ARG A 56 2.02 -14.64 9.06
C ARG A 56 2.91 -14.28 10.25
N PRO A 57 3.41 -15.28 11.01
CA PRO A 57 4.31 -15.03 12.14
C PRO A 57 5.70 -14.57 11.69
N ASP A 58 6.09 -14.82 10.44
CA ASP A 58 7.39 -14.47 9.88
C ASP A 58 7.40 -13.16 9.08
N ALA A 59 6.36 -12.34 9.17
CA ALA A 59 6.31 -11.02 8.53
C ALA A 59 5.70 -9.98 9.48
N GLU A 60 6.16 -8.74 9.37
CA GLU A 60 5.73 -7.64 10.25
C GLU A 60 4.47 -6.96 9.72
N PHE A 61 4.36 -6.89 8.40
CA PHE A 61 3.23 -6.29 7.71
C PHE A 61 2.76 -7.23 6.61
N ARG A 62 1.56 -6.94 6.13
CA ARG A 62 1.12 -7.32 4.79
C ARG A 62 0.92 -6.04 4.00
N TYR A 63 1.29 -6.00 2.73
CA TYR A 63 0.75 -4.95 1.86
C TYR A 63 0.11 -5.55 0.62
N ARG A 64 -0.90 -4.85 0.13
CA ARG A 64 -1.67 -5.20 -1.08
C ARG A 64 -1.59 -4.05 -2.06
N ILE A 65 -1.57 -4.38 -3.35
CA ILE A 65 -1.56 -3.40 -4.43
C ILE A 65 -2.78 -3.59 -5.29
N PHE A 66 -3.49 -2.50 -5.56
CA PHE A 66 -4.63 -2.48 -6.47
C PHE A 66 -4.35 -1.54 -7.62
N ASN A 67 -4.63 -1.97 -8.84
CA ASN A 67 -4.60 -1.09 -10.00
C ASN A 67 -5.79 -0.13 -10.00
N ALA A 68 -5.72 0.88 -10.86
CA ALA A 68 -6.78 1.88 -11.02
C ALA A 68 -8.17 1.30 -11.41
N ASP A 69 -8.24 0.08 -11.95
CA ASP A 69 -9.48 -0.64 -12.25
C ASP A 69 -10.11 -1.34 -11.02
N GLY A 70 -9.37 -1.38 -9.91
CA GLY A 70 -9.73 -2.02 -8.64
C GLY A 70 -9.27 -3.47 -8.53
N GLY A 71 -8.57 -4.02 -9.53
CA GLY A 71 -7.99 -5.36 -9.48
C GLY A 71 -6.76 -5.42 -8.57
N GLU A 72 -6.67 -6.45 -7.74
CA GLU A 72 -5.47 -6.71 -6.94
C GLU A 72 -4.40 -7.34 -7.82
N VAL A 73 -3.17 -6.83 -7.73
CA VAL A 73 -2.03 -7.28 -8.53
C VAL A 73 -0.80 -7.52 -7.68
N GLU A 74 0.12 -8.30 -8.23
CA GLU A 74 1.44 -8.45 -7.64
C GLU A 74 2.26 -7.15 -7.80
N GLN A 75 3.22 -6.97 -6.90
CA GLN A 75 4.12 -5.82 -6.85
C GLN A 75 5.20 -5.84 -7.95
N CYS A 76 5.51 -4.67 -8.52
CA CYS A 76 6.57 -4.48 -9.52
C CYS A 76 7.83 -3.77 -8.99
N GLY A 77 8.14 -3.92 -7.69
CA GLY A 77 9.29 -3.31 -7.00
C GLY A 77 9.08 -1.85 -6.58
N ASN A 78 8.36 -1.04 -7.37
CA ASN A 78 8.08 0.36 -7.05
C ASN A 78 7.24 0.51 -5.77
N GLY A 79 6.21 -0.32 -5.62
CA GLY A 79 5.37 -0.37 -4.43
C GLY A 79 6.17 -0.74 -3.17
N ALA A 80 7.12 -1.67 -3.27
CA ALA A 80 7.95 -2.09 -2.15
C ALA A 80 8.81 -0.94 -1.59
N ARG A 81 9.39 -0.09 -2.46
CA ARG A 81 10.15 1.10 -2.03
C ARG A 81 9.25 2.12 -1.34
N CYS A 82 8.04 2.35 -1.87
CA CYS A 82 7.07 3.24 -1.25
C CYS A 82 6.64 2.71 0.12
N PHE A 83 6.39 1.40 0.24
CA PHE A 83 6.06 0.74 1.49
C PHE A 83 7.13 0.96 2.57
N VAL A 84 8.40 0.66 2.30
CA VAL A 84 9.47 0.80 3.32
C VAL A 84 9.56 2.25 3.80
N LYS A 85 9.54 3.22 2.87
CA LYS A 85 9.58 4.65 3.23
C LYS A 85 8.34 5.07 4.02
N PHE A 86 7.17 4.56 3.68
CA PHE A 86 5.92 4.85 4.35
C PHE A 86 5.93 4.37 5.81
N VAL A 87 6.25 3.10 6.06
CA VAL A 87 6.22 2.55 7.43
C VAL A 87 7.27 3.17 8.34
N GLN A 88 8.43 3.56 7.80
CA GLN A 88 9.44 4.31 8.55
C GLN A 88 8.95 5.74 8.86
N ALA A 89 8.42 6.45 7.87
CA ALA A 89 7.92 7.81 8.06
C ALA A 89 6.73 7.90 9.03
N LYS A 90 5.93 6.83 9.12
CA LYS A 90 4.82 6.70 10.08
C LYS A 90 5.24 6.19 11.45
N GLY A 91 6.53 5.86 11.65
CA GLY A 91 7.03 5.28 12.90
C GLY A 91 6.47 3.89 13.21
N LEU A 92 6.02 3.16 12.19
CA LEU A 92 5.47 1.80 12.33
C LEU A 92 6.59 0.76 12.41
N SER A 93 7.76 1.04 11.83
CA SER A 93 8.96 0.22 12.00
C SER A 93 10.22 1.08 11.90
N ALA A 94 11.22 0.77 12.74
CA ALA A 94 12.55 1.38 12.69
C ALA A 94 13.57 0.53 11.91
N LYS A 95 13.17 -0.63 11.37
CA LYS A 95 14.07 -1.55 10.68
C LYS A 95 14.40 -1.06 9.27
N ARG A 96 15.62 -1.36 8.82
CA ARG A 96 16.09 -1.06 7.45
C ARG A 96 15.67 -2.13 6.43
N GLU A 97 15.48 -3.35 6.91
CA GLU A 97 14.99 -4.50 6.16
C GLU A 97 13.71 -4.98 6.82
N ILE A 98 12.62 -5.05 6.07
CA ILE A 98 11.30 -5.32 6.62
C ILE A 98 10.75 -6.56 5.94
N ARG A 99 10.45 -7.60 6.71
CA ARG A 99 9.77 -8.80 6.18
C ARG A 99 8.30 -8.46 5.99
N VAL A 100 7.81 -8.57 4.76
CA VAL A 100 6.43 -8.20 4.41
C VAL A 100 5.77 -9.26 3.56
N GLU A 101 4.55 -9.61 3.93
CA GLU A 101 3.66 -10.48 3.18
C GLU A 101 3.06 -9.71 2.00
N THR A 102 3.13 -10.31 0.81
CA THR A 102 2.51 -9.78 -0.42
C THR A 102 1.70 -10.88 -1.10
N LEU A 103 0.99 -10.53 -2.19
CA LEU A 103 0.28 -11.52 -3.00
C LEU A 103 1.21 -12.64 -3.52
N GLY A 104 2.46 -12.31 -3.87
CA GLY A 104 3.47 -13.25 -4.35
C GLY A 104 4.27 -13.96 -3.24
N GLY A 105 3.90 -13.78 -1.97
CA GLY A 105 4.60 -14.34 -0.81
C GLY A 105 5.42 -13.31 -0.03
N VAL A 106 6.29 -13.78 0.85
CA VAL A 106 7.10 -12.93 1.73
C VAL A 106 8.32 -12.41 0.98
N ILE A 107 8.51 -11.09 1.03
CA ILE A 107 9.72 -10.42 0.52
C ILE A 107 10.40 -9.62 1.64
N VAL A 108 11.65 -9.21 1.41
CA VAL A 108 12.45 -8.42 2.36
C VAL A 108 13.00 -7.15 1.68
N PRO A 109 12.14 -6.16 1.39
CA PRO A 109 12.59 -4.91 0.81
C PRO A 109 13.46 -4.10 1.79
N ARG A 110 14.35 -3.32 1.19
CA ARG A 110 15.24 -2.36 1.85
C ARG A 110 15.19 -1.03 1.11
N LEU A 111 15.42 0.06 1.84
CA LEU A 111 15.71 1.38 1.27
C LEU A 111 17.17 1.47 0.85
#